data_AF-A0A9E2X348-F1
#
_entry.id   AF-A0A9E2X348-F1
#
_cell.length_a   1.000
_cell.length_b   1.000
_cell.length_c   1.000
_cell.angle_alpha   90.00
_cell.angle_beta   90.00
_cell.angle_gamma   90.00
#
_symmetry.space_group_name_H-M   'P 1'
#
loop_
_entity.id
_entity.type
_entity.pdbx_description
1 polymer ?
#
loop_
_entity_poly.entity_id
_entity_poly.type
_entity_poly.pdbx_seq_one_letter_code
_entity_poly.pdbx_strand_id
1 'polypeptide(L)' 'MIARYSRPAMAEIWSSQGRFSKLLEVEKAASAAWSELRAVPPEAAEAIGRA' A
#
# COMPACT_ATOMS: atom_id res chain seq x y z
N MET A 1 -10.91 -0.06 15.36
CA MET A 1 -11.82 -1.00 16.05
C MET A 1 -11.69 -0.79 17.56
N ILE A 2 -12.74 -0.98 18.35
CA ILE A 2 -12.70 -0.67 19.80
C ILE A 2 -11.95 -1.79 20.53
N ALA A 3 -10.94 -1.43 21.35
CA ALA A 3 -10.06 -2.40 22.01
C ALA A 3 -10.82 -3.49 22.80
N ARG A 4 -11.92 -3.13 23.46
CA ARG A 4 -12.77 -4.04 24.26
C ARG A 4 -13.29 -5.26 23.47
N TYR A 5 -13.56 -5.11 22.18
CA TYR A 5 -14.18 -6.15 21.34
C TYR A 5 -13.26 -6.63 20.20
N SER A 6 -11.98 -6.28 20.26
CA SER A 6 -11.02 -6.58 19.20
C SER A 6 -9.92 -7.49 19.71
N ARG A 7 -9.63 -8.56 18.98
CA ARG A 7 -8.38 -9.31 19.18
C ARG A 7 -7.21 -8.45 18.68
N PRO A 8 -6.03 -8.46 19.33
CA PRO A 8 -4.89 -7.64 18.93
C PRO A 8 -4.54 -7.75 17.44
N ALA A 9 -4.47 -8.98 16.92
CA ALA A 9 -4.19 -9.23 15.49
C ALA A 9 -5.20 -8.55 14.55
N MET A 10 -6.47 -8.50 14.92
CA MET A 10 -7.50 -7.85 14.09
C MET A 10 -7.45 -6.33 14.22
N ALA A 11 -7.16 -5.82 15.41
CA ALA A 11 -6.96 -4.39 15.62
C ALA A 11 -5.77 -3.85 14.81
N GLU A 12 -4.69 -4.64 14.66
CA GLU A 12 -3.53 -4.29 13.86
C GLU A 12 -3.85 -4.21 12.37
N ILE A 13 -4.53 -5.21 11.80
CA ILE A 13 -4.97 -5.23 10.40
C ILE A 13 -5.83 -4.00 10.07
N TRP A 14 -6.79 -3.68 10.96
CA TRP A 14 -7.72 -2.57 10.77
C TRP A 14 -7.24 -1.25 11.36
N SER A 15 -5.96 -1.14 11.72
CA SER A 15 -5.35 0.12 12.16
C SER A 15 -5.14 1.06 10.96
N SER A 16 -4.96 2.35 11.24
CA SER A 16 -4.58 3.31 10.18
C SER A 16 -3.27 2.92 9.50
N GLN A 17 -2.30 2.39 10.27
CA GLN A 17 -1.05 1.88 9.73
C GLN A 17 -1.31 0.72 8.75
N GLY A 18 -2.10 -0.28 9.15
CA GLY A 18 -2.47 -1.41 8.30
C GLY A 18 -3.16 -0.96 7.02
N ARG A 19 -4.11 -0.03 7.11
CA ARG A 19 -4.76 0.60 5.95
C ARG A 19 -3.75 1.25 5.01
N PHE A 20 -2.88 2.12 5.52
CA PHE A 20 -1.94 2.85 4.67
C PHE A 20 -0.85 1.94 4.09
N SER A 21 -0.38 0.94 4.82
CA SER A 21 0.53 -0.08 4.29
C SER A 21 -0.10 -0.84 3.13
N LYS A 22 -1.38 -1.23 3.22
CA LYS A 22 -2.09 -1.90 2.13
C LYS A 22 -2.40 -0.99 0.94
N LEU A 23 -2.74 0.27 1.19
CA LEU A 23 -2.88 1.25 0.10
C LEU A 23 -1.54 1.44 -0.63
N LEU A 24 -0.43 1.55 0.09
CA LEU A 24 0.89 1.69 -0.52
C LEU A 24 1.25 0.47 -1.39
N GLU A 25 0.95 -0.76 -0.95
CA GLU A 25 1.14 -1.96 -1.78
C GLU A 25 0.35 -1.87 -3.10
N VAL A 26 -0.90 -1.39 -3.05
CA VAL A 26 -1.74 -1.19 -4.24
C VAL A 26 -1.15 -0.12 -5.15
N GLU A 27 -0.75 1.03 -4.61
CA GLU A 27 -0.19 2.15 -5.40
C GLU A 27 1.13 1.79 -6.07
N LYS A 28 1.97 0.99 -5.42
CA LYS A 28 3.18 0.43 -6.03
C LYS A 28 2.85 -0.47 -7.21
N ALA A 29 1.91 -1.40 -7.04
CA ALA A 29 1.50 -2.30 -8.11
C ALA A 29 0.86 -1.55 -9.28
N ALA A 30 0.02 -0.55 -8.99
CA ALA A 30 -0.57 0.32 -10.00
C ALA A 30 0.53 1.06 -10.77
N SER A 31 1.46 1.72 -10.08
CA SER A 31 2.55 2.48 -10.71
C SER A 31 3.45 1.60 -11.59
N ALA A 32 3.74 0.37 -11.16
CA ALA A 32 4.47 -0.59 -11.97
C ALA A 32 3.71 -0.94 -13.27
N ALA A 33 2.42 -1.23 -13.19
CA ALA A 33 1.59 -1.49 -14.36
C ALA A 33 1.50 -0.27 -15.31
N TRP A 34 1.37 0.94 -14.76
CA TRP A 34 1.39 2.17 -15.56
C TRP A 34 2.72 2.40 -16.29
N SER A 35 3.84 1.96 -15.71
CA SER A 35 5.15 1.99 -16.37
C SER A 35 5.22 1.04 -17.56
N GLU A 36 4.64 -0.16 -17.46
CA GLU A 36 4.57 -1.12 -18.58
C GLU A 36 3.74 -0.55 -19.75
N LEU A 37 2.70 0.21 -19.44
CA LEU A 37 1.87 0.93 -20.40
C LEU A 37 2.51 2.23 -20.93
N ARG A 38 3.75 2.55 -20.50
CA ARG A 38 4.49 3.78 -20.86
C ARG A 38 3.78 5.08 -20.47
N ALA A 39 2.87 5.04 -19.51
CA ALA A 39 2.19 6.22 -18.99
C ALA A 39 3.02 6.94 -17.90
N VAL A 40 3.89 6.21 -17.21
CA VAL A 40 4.79 6.71 -16.16
C VAL A 40 6.23 6.31 -16.52
N PRO A 41 7.23 7.20 -16.33
CA PRO A 41 8.64 6.84 -16.52
C PRO A 41 9.07 5.67 -15.62
N PRO A 42 9.85 4.69 -16.12
CA PRO A 42 10.30 3.55 -15.32
C PRO A 42 11.02 3.94 -14.04
N GLU A 43 11.83 4.99 -14.07
CA GLU A 43 12.61 5.47 -12.93
C GLU A 43 11.72 6.00 -11.81
N ALA A 44 10.58 6.60 -12.16
CA ALA A 44 9.58 7.09 -11.22
C ALA A 44 8.80 5.93 -10.58
N ALA A 45 8.38 4.95 -11.39
CA ALA A 45 7.73 3.74 -10.88
C ALA A 45 8.65 2.94 -9.94
N GLU A 46 9.94 2.84 -10.26
CA GLU A 46 10.93 2.22 -9.38
C GLU A 46 11.14 3.00 -8.08
N ALA A 47 11.18 4.33 -8.14
CA ALA A 47 11.30 5.17 -6.95
C ALA A 47 10.12 4.95 -5.99
N ILE A 48 8.90 4.86 -6.52
CA ILE A 48 7.69 4.52 -5.76
C ILE A 48 7.77 3.10 -5.21
N GLY A 49 8.27 2.14 -5.98
CA GLY A 49 8.43 0.74 -5.55
C GLY A 49 9.35 0.58 -4.34
N ARG A 50 10.39 1.42 -4.24
CA ARG A 50 11.39 1.41 -3.15
C ARG A 50 10.95 2.15 -1.87
N ALA A 51 9.93 3.01 -1.95
CA ALA A 51 9.40 3.78 -0.82
C ALA A 51 8.68 2.91 0.21
#